data_AF-A0A529WVY3-F1
#
_entry.id   AF-A0A529WVY3-F1
#
_cell.length_a   1.000
_cell.length_b   1.000
_cell.length_c   1.000
_cell.angle_alpha   90.00
_cell.angle_beta   90.00
_cell.angle_gamma   90.00
#
_symmetry.space_group_name_H-M   'P 1'
#
loop_
_entity.id
_entity.type
_entity.pdbx_description
1 polymer ?
#
loop_
_entity_poly.entity_id
_entity_poly.type
_entity_poly.pdbx_seq_one_letter_code
_entity_poly.pdbx_strand_id
1 'polypeptide(L)' 'SSSALAIALGASARTVQRALEELSTQNKVQPVGRGRARRWMMPPVTGFPTVLLLPGPLPTD' A
#
# COMPACT_ATOMS: atom_id res chain seq x y z
N SER A 1 1.36 1.35 -7.55
CA SER A 1 0.64 1.98 -8.69
C SER A 1 -0.37 1.00 -9.25
N SER A 2 -1.56 1.47 -9.64
CA SER A 2 -2.67 0.62 -10.12
C SER A 2 -2.35 -0.11 -11.43
N SER A 3 -1.53 0.47 -12.32
CA SER A 3 -1.09 -0.15 -13.57
C SER A 3 -0.21 -1.39 -13.37
N ALA A 4 0.76 -1.33 -12.46
CA ALA A 4 1.61 -2.47 -12.13
C ALA A 4 0.80 -3.64 -11.54
N LEU A 5 -0.18 -3.33 -10.69
CA LEU A 5 -1.08 -4.33 -10.12
C LEU A 5 -2.00 -4.94 -11.20
N ALA A 6 -2.47 -4.13 -12.16
CA ALA A 6 -3.28 -4.59 -13.29
C ALA A 6 -2.52 -5.60 -14.16
N ILE A 7 -1.24 -5.34 -14.45
CA ILE A 7 -0.36 -6.26 -15.18
C ILE A 7 -0.16 -7.56 -14.37
N ALA A 8 0.15 -7.45 -13.07
CA ALA A 8 0.38 -8.61 -12.22
C ALA A 8 -0.86 -9.50 -12.05
N LEU A 9 -2.05 -8.91 -12.07
CA LEU A 9 -3.33 -9.61 -11.90
C LEU A 9 -4.01 -9.99 -13.23
N GLY A 10 -3.43 -9.63 -14.38
CA GLY A 10 -4.07 -9.83 -15.70
C GLY A 10 -5.42 -9.12 -15.84
N ALA A 11 -5.65 -8.06 -15.07
CA ALA A 11 -6.93 -7.35 -14.98
C ALA A 11 -6.83 -5.95 -15.61
N SER A 12 -7.97 -5.36 -15.96
CA SER A 12 -7.97 -3.96 -16.41
C SER A 12 -7.61 -3.00 -15.26
N ALA A 13 -6.95 -1.89 -15.57
CA ALA A 13 -6.65 -0.85 -14.57
C ALA A 13 -7.90 -0.31 -13.87
N ARG A 14 -9.05 -0.25 -14.58
CA ARG A 14 -10.34 0.17 -14.03
C ARG A 14 -10.90 -0.85 -13.03
N THR A 15 -10.73 -2.15 -13.29
CA THR A 15 -11.12 -3.22 -12.35
C THR A 15 -10.31 -3.12 -11.06
N VAL A 16 -9.00 -2.95 -11.18
CA VAL A 16 -8.10 -2.75 -10.04
C VAL A 16 -8.47 -1.51 -9.22
N GLN A 17 -8.75 -0.39 -9.90
CA GLN A 17 -9.15 0.85 -9.21
C GLN A 17 -10.45 0.68 -8.42
N ARG A 18 -11.48 0.06 -9.02
CA ARG A 18 -12.75 -0.21 -8.33
C ARG A 18 -12.56 -1.12 -7.11
N ALA A 19 -11.78 -2.19 -7.26
CA ALA A 19 -11.50 -3.10 -6.15
C ALA A 19 -10.74 -2.39 -5.01
N LEU A 20 -9.77 -1.52 -5.33
CA LEU A 20 -9.05 -0.74 -4.32
C LEU A 20 -9.94 0.29 -3.62
N GLU A 21 -10.87 0.92 -4.34
CA GLU A 21 -11.88 1.80 -3.73
C GLU A 21 -12.80 1.03 -2.76
N GLU A 22 -13.28 -0.16 -3.16
CA GLU A 22 -14.08 -1.02 -2.29
C GLU A 22 -13.29 -1.51 -1.05
N LEU A 23 -12.03 -1.89 -1.22
CA LEU A 23 -11.17 -2.21 -0.08
C LEU A 23 -10.90 -0.99 0.81
N SER A 24 -10.91 0.22 0.23
CA SER A 24 -10.76 1.46 0.98
C SER A 24 -11.98 1.77 1.84
N THR A 25 -13.19 1.53 1.34
CA THR A 25 -14.41 1.70 2.14
C THR A 25 -14.48 0.70 3.29
N GLN A 26 -13.87 -0.48 3.12
CA GLN A 26 -13.70 -1.49 4.16
C GLN A 26 -12.52 -1.21 5.12
N ASN A 27 -11.84 -0.07 5.00
CA ASN A 27 -10.63 0.27 5.77
C ASN A 27 -9.51 -0.79 5.67
N LYS A 28 -9.43 -1.54 4.57
CA LYS A 28 -8.36 -2.52 4.33
C LYS A 28 -7.16 -1.92 3.62
N VAL A 29 -7.37 -0.87 2.83
CA VAL A 29 -6.31 -0.10 2.16
C VAL A 29 -6.61 1.38 2.30
N GLN A 30 -5.57 2.21 2.26
CA GLN A 30 -5.68 3.66 2.30
C GLN A 30 -4.89 4.31 1.16
N PRO A 31 -5.42 5.39 0.56
CA PRO A 31 -4.67 6.20 -0.38
C PRO A 31 -3.68 7.11 0.38
N VAL A 32 -2.42 7.09 -0.03
CA VAL A 32 -1.34 7.95 0.46
C VAL A 32 -0.86 8.83 -0.69
N GLY A 33 -0.82 10.15 -0.49
CA GLY A 33 -0.46 11.11 -1.54
C GLY A 33 -1.64 11.61 -2.39
N ARG A 34 -1.36 12.39 -3.44
CA ARG A 34 -2.38 13.08 -4.26
C ARG A 34 -2.15 12.86 -5.76
N GLY A 35 -3.24 12.82 -6.53
CA GLY A 35 -3.22 12.69 -8.00
C GLY A 35 -2.39 11.50 -8.48
N ARG A 36 -1.45 11.74 -9.40
CA ARG A 36 -0.49 10.75 -9.93
C ARG A 36 0.47 10.15 -8.90
N ALA A 37 0.68 10.83 -7.78
CA ALA A 37 1.50 10.35 -6.67
C ALA A 37 0.69 9.52 -5.64
N ARG A 38 -0.60 9.25 -5.91
CA ARG A 38 -1.42 8.41 -5.03
C ARG A 38 -0.92 6.96 -5.04
N ARG A 39 -0.55 6.47 -3.87
CA ARG A 39 -0.15 5.08 -3.59
C ARG A 39 -1.19 4.45 -2.70
N TRP A 40 -1.49 3.17 -2.90
CA TRP A 40 -2.37 2.41 -2.03
C TRP A 40 -1.51 1.61 -1.05
N MET A 41 -1.82 1.70 0.24
CA MET A 41 -1.07 1.02 1.30
C MET A 41 -2.06 0.37 2.27
N MET A 42 -1.71 -0.76 2.87
CA MET A 42 -2.47 -1.29 4.01
C MET A 42 -2.36 -0.30 5.18
N PRO A 43 -3.43 -0.05 5.95
CA PRO A 43 -3.32 0.71 7.18
C PRO A 43 -2.29 0.04 8.11
N PRO A 44 -1.49 0.84 8.84
CA PRO A 44 -0.58 0.28 9.82
C PRO A 44 -1.39 -0.49 10.88
N VAL A 45 -0.95 -1.70 11.20
CA VAL A 45 -1.58 -2.52 12.24
C VAL A 45 -1.32 -1.84 13.58
N THR A 46 -2.38 -1.34 14.22
CA THR A 46 -2.29 -0.79 15.58
C THR A 46 -1.82 -1.86 16.54
N GLY A 47 -0.68 -1.63 17.20
CA GLY A 47 -0.07 -2.56 18.16
C GLY A 47 1.29 -3.14 17.72
N PHE A 48 1.72 -2.91 16.48
CA PHE A 48 3.09 -3.23 16.05
C PHE A 48 3.86 -1.94 15.74
N PRO A 49 4.68 -1.41 16.67
CA PRO A 49 5.50 -0.25 16.39
C PRO A 49 6.53 -0.60 15.33
N THR A 50 6.29 -0.18 14.08
CA THR A 50 7.17 -0.47 12.93
C THR A 50 8.59 0.04 13.13
N VAL A 51 8.79 1.03 14.02
CA VAL A 51 10.12 1.50 14.44
C VAL A 51 10.94 0.41 15.13
N LEU A 52 10.31 -0.55 15.81
CA LEU A 52 11.00 -1.69 16.44
C LEU A 52 11.37 -2.80 15.43
N LEU A 53 10.91 -2.71 14.18
CA LEU A 53 11.30 -3.62 13.09
C LEU A 53 12.56 -3.15 12.37
N LEU A 54 13.06 -1.95 12.68
CA LEU A 54 14.31 -1.49 12.11
C LEU A 54 15.46 -2.27 12.75
N PRO A 55 16.36 -2.87 11.95
CA PRO A 55 17.56 -3.47 12.51
C PRO A 55 18.34 -2.39 13.27
N GLY A 56 18.90 -2.76 14.43
CA GLY A 56 19.81 -1.90 15.17
C GLY A 56 20.98 -1.44 14.29
N PRO A 57 21.68 -0.35 14.67
CA PRO A 57 22.78 0.18 13.88
C PRO A 57 23.72 -0.93 13.44
N LEU A 58 23.91 -1.04 12.11
CA LEU A 58 24.85 -1.99 11.52
C LEU A 58 26.23 -1.72 12.17
N PRO A 59 26.95 -2.76 12.62
CA PRO A 59 28.28 -2.56 13.18
C PRO A 59 29.11 -1.80 12.14
N THR A 60 29.56 -0.62 12.53
CA THR A 60 30.49 0.19 11.73
C THR A 60 31.86 -0.43 11.94
N ASP A 61 32.46 -0.94 10.86
CA ASP A 61 33.89 -1.23 10.80
C ASP A 61 34.66 0.08 10.55
#